data_AF-A0A376SCQ9-F1
#
_entry.id   AF-A0A376SCQ9-F1
#
_cell.length_a   1.000
_cell.length_b   1.000
_cell.length_c   1.000
_cell.angle_alpha   90.00
_cell.angle_beta   90.00
_cell.angle_gamma   90.00
#
_symmetry.space_group_name_H-M   'P 1'
#
loop_
_entity.id
_entity.type
_entity.pdbx_description
1 polymer ?
#
loop_
_entity_poly.entity_id
_entity_poly.type
_entity_poly.pdbx_seq_one_letter_code
_entity_poly.pdbx_strand_id
1 'polypeptide(L)' 'MEGARDLALEMANRGEGKLLDQFNNPDNPYAHYTTTGPEIWQQTGGRITHFCLQHGNNRHHHRRVTLYARTIQNR' A
#
# COMPACT_ATOMS: atom_id res chain seq x y z
N MET A 1 5.29 -16.19 -11.29
CA MET A 1 4.34 -15.45 -10.43
C MET A 1 2.91 -15.96 -10.62
N GLU A 2 2.50 -16.29 -11.85
CA GLU A 2 1.18 -16.83 -12.16
C GLU A 2 0.86 -18.10 -11.36
N GLY A 3 1.71 -19.14 -11.41
CA GLY A 3 1.42 -20.40 -10.68
C GLY A 3 1.23 -20.28 -9.16
N ALA A 4 1.88 -19.32 -8.50
CA ALA A 4 1.66 -19.09 -7.07
C ALA A 4 0.32 -18.40 -6.78
N ARG A 5 -0.14 -17.53 -7.69
CA ARG A 5 -1.46 -16.88 -7.61
C ARG A 5 -2.56 -17.89 -7.93
N ASP A 6 -2.35 -18.71 -8.94
CA ASP A 6 -3.31 -19.73 -9.37
C ASP A 6 -3.50 -20.78 -8.28
N LEU A 7 -2.41 -21.25 -7.66
CA LEU A 7 -2.48 -22.15 -6.50
C LEU A 7 -3.24 -21.50 -5.32
N ALA A 8 -2.99 -20.22 -5.02
CA ALA A 8 -3.71 -19.52 -3.95
C ALA A 8 -5.22 -19.37 -4.25
N LEU A 9 -5.58 -19.17 -5.52
CA LEU A 9 -6.97 -19.17 -5.98
C LEU A 9 -7.61 -20.55 -5.82
N GLU A 10 -6.92 -21.62 -6.21
CA GLU A 10 -7.40 -22.99 -6.07
C GLU A 10 -7.58 -23.39 -4.60
N MET A 11 -6.63 -23.05 -3.73
CA MET A 11 -6.74 -23.27 -2.28
C MET A 11 -7.93 -22.50 -1.69
N ALA A 12 -8.13 -21.25 -2.11
CA ALA A 12 -9.30 -20.46 -1.67
C ALA A 12 -10.62 -21.08 -2.14
N ASN A 13 -10.70 -21.57 -3.38
CA ASN A 13 -11.87 -22.27 -3.93
C ASN A 13 -12.14 -23.59 -3.21
N ARG A 14 -11.11 -24.27 -2.72
CA ARG A 14 -11.22 -25.47 -1.88
C ARG A 14 -11.55 -25.16 -0.41
N GLY A 15 -11.69 -23.89 -0.03
CA GLY A 15 -11.99 -23.47 1.32
C GLY A 15 -10.79 -23.56 2.29
N GLU A 16 -9.57 -23.75 1.77
CA GLU A 16 -8.34 -23.87 2.56
C GLU A 16 -7.76 -22.51 2.96
N GLY A 17 -8.38 -21.40 2.53
CA GLY A 17 -7.94 -20.06 2.87
C GLY A 17 -8.80 -18.96 2.25
N LYS A 18 -8.43 -17.72 2.54
CA LYS A 18 -9.06 -16.52 1.97
C LYS A 18 -8.04 -15.73 1.16
N LEU A 19 -8.35 -15.47 -0.10
CA LEU A 19 -7.53 -14.63 -0.95
C LEU A 19 -7.73 -13.16 -0.56
N LEU A 20 -6.67 -12.52 -0.04
CA LEU A 20 -6.71 -11.10 0.37
C LEU A 20 -6.55 -10.12 -0.79
N ASP A 21 -6.06 -10.60 -1.93
CA ASP A 21 -5.88 -9.86 -3.18
C ASP A 21 -5.26 -8.48 -3.00
N GLN A 22 -3.99 -8.44 -2.60
CA GLN A 22 -3.26 -7.20 -2.28
C GLN A 22 -3.22 -6.17 -3.43
N PHE A 23 -3.48 -6.58 -4.67
CA PHE A 23 -3.46 -5.69 -5.83
C PHE A 23 -4.80 -4.99 -6.05
N ASN A 24 -5.91 -5.67 -5.73
CA ASN A 24 -7.26 -5.12 -5.89
C ASN A 24 -7.90 -4.68 -4.57
N ASN A 25 -7.32 -5.04 -3.42
CA ASN A 25 -7.86 -4.67 -2.12
C ASN A 25 -7.60 -3.19 -1.78
N PRO A 26 -8.65 -2.35 -1.61
CA PRO A 26 -8.50 -0.93 -1.29
C PRO A 26 -7.94 -0.67 0.11
N ASP A 27 -7.97 -1.66 1.02
CA ASP A 27 -7.40 -1.53 2.37
C ASP A 27 -5.87 -1.41 2.32
N ASN A 28 -5.23 -2.00 1.31
CA ASN A 28 -3.79 -1.92 1.13
C ASN A 28 -3.30 -0.47 0.98
N PRO A 29 -3.77 0.32 -0.02
CA PRO A 29 -3.37 1.72 -0.11
C PRO A 29 -3.94 2.60 1.03
N TYR A 30 -5.05 2.21 1.67
CA TYR A 30 -5.62 2.95 2.80
C TYR A 30 -4.77 2.85 4.07
N ALA A 31 -4.21 1.67 4.36
CA ALA A 31 -3.29 1.47 5.48
C ALA A 31 -2.11 2.44 5.41
N HIS A 32 -1.44 2.56 4.26
CA HIS A 32 -0.31 3.48 4.10
C HIS A 32 -0.68 4.96 4.22
N TYR A 33 -1.91 5.33 3.88
CA TYR A 33 -2.39 6.71 4.08
C TYR A 33 -2.63 7.03 5.56
N THR A 34 -3.12 6.05 6.32
CA THR A 34 -3.54 6.24 7.72
C THR A 34 -2.47 5.93 8.75
N THR A 35 -1.41 5.21 8.38
CA THR A 35 -0.31 4.86 9.29
C THR A 35 1.04 5.34 8.74
N THR A 36 1.56 4.71 7.69
CA THR A 36 2.92 4.95 7.17
C THR A 36 3.17 6.42 6.80
N GLY A 37 2.19 7.08 6.16
CA GLY A 37 2.26 8.50 5.83
C GLY A 37 2.39 9.40 7.07
N PRO A 38 1.44 9.35 8.03
CA PRO A 38 1.53 10.04 9.31
C PRO A 38 2.84 9.79 10.08
N GLU A 39 3.28 8.54 10.16
CA GLU A 39 4.51 8.16 10.87
C GLU A 39 5.74 8.86 10.28
N ILE A 40 5.93 8.77 8.96
CA ILE A 40 7.05 9.43 8.26
C ILE A 40 6.98 10.95 8.43
N TRP A 41 5.78 11.54 8.35
CA TRP A 41 5.59 12.97 8.51
C TRP A 41 5.98 13.45 9.92
N GLN A 42 5.51 12.76 10.96
CA GLN A 42 5.83 13.06 12.36
C GLN A 42 7.33 12.88 12.63
N GLN A 43 7.91 11.76 12.18
CA GLN A 43 9.32 11.45 12.39
C GLN A 43 10.26 12.45 11.71
N THR A 44 9.86 13.03 10.58
CA THR A 44 10.64 14.07 9.88
C THR A 44 10.35 15.49 10.38
N GLY A 45 9.40 15.65 11.31
CA GLY A 45 8.91 16.95 11.74
C GLY A 45 8.32 17.77 10.60
N GLY A 46 7.70 17.11 9.62
CA GLY A 46 7.12 17.75 8.43
C GLY A 46 8.12 18.31 7.41
N ARG A 47 9.39 17.90 7.46
CA ARG A 47 10.46 18.42 6.59
C ARG A 47 10.84 17.51 5.42
N ILE A 48 10.13 16.40 5.22
CA ILE A 48 10.39 15.50 4.09
C ILE A 48 10.14 16.21 2.75
N THR A 49 11.12 16.16 1.85
CA THR A 49 11.04 16.78 0.52
C THR A 49 11.07 15.77 -0.62
N HIS A 50 11.72 14.63 -0.40
CA HIS A 50 11.86 13.55 -1.35
C HIS A 50 11.58 12.23 -0.64
N PHE A 51 10.86 11.34 -1.32
CA PHE A 51 10.48 10.04 -0.80
C PHE A 51 10.78 8.98 -1.85
N CYS A 52 11.62 8.01 -1.49
CA CYS A 52 12.02 6.91 -2.35
C CYS A 52 11.47 5.61 -1.78
N LEU A 53 10.78 4.84 -2.61
CA LEU A 53 10.32 3.48 -2.31
C LEU A 53 10.71 2.55 -3.44
N GLN A 54 10.98 1.29 -3.10
CA GLN A 54 11.15 0.24 -4.08
C GLN A 54 9.79 -0.07 -4.74
N HIS A 55 9.73 0.02 -6.06
CA HIS A 55 8.51 -0.32 -6.80
C HIS A 55 8.32 -1.84 -6.85
N GLY A 56 7.25 -2.33 -6.22
CA GLY A 56 6.60 -3.58 -6.62
C GLY A 56 5.49 -3.31 -7.65
N ASN A 57 4.93 -4.34 -8.28
CA ASN A 57 3.89 -4.21 -9.34
C ASN A 57 2.54 -3.61 -8.88
N ASN A 58 2.47 -3.02 -7.68
CA ASN A 58 1.25 -2.50 -7.08
C ASN A 58 1.09 -0.99 -7.33
N ARG A 59 0.46 -0.63 -8.45
CA ARG A 59 0.27 0.77 -8.89
C ARG A 59 -0.45 1.67 -7.86
N HIS A 60 -1.12 1.10 -6.86
CA HIS A 60 -1.87 1.85 -5.83
C HIS A 60 -1.06 2.15 -4.57
N HIS A 61 0.02 1.42 -4.30
CA HIS A 61 0.89 1.63 -3.14
C HIS A 61 1.61 3.00 -3.21
N HIS A 62 2.02 3.40 -4.42
CA HIS A 62 2.88 4.57 -4.64
C HIS A 62 2.18 5.92 -4.47
N ARG A 63 0.86 5.98 -4.66
CA ARG A 63 0.17 7.28 -4.71
C ARG A 63 -0.14 7.82 -3.31
N ARG A 64 -0.31 6.99 -2.28
CA ARG A 64 -0.96 7.44 -1.04
C ARG A 64 -0.05 7.94 0.08
N VAL A 65 1.20 7.48 0.18
CA VAL A 65 2.19 8.12 1.07
C VAL A 65 2.52 9.54 0.58
N THR A 66 2.70 9.71 -0.73
CA THR A 66 2.95 11.03 -1.35
C THR A 66 1.72 11.95 -1.27
N LEU A 67 0.50 11.41 -1.43
CA LEU A 67 -0.73 12.20 -1.27
C LEU A 67 -0.93 12.69 0.17
N TYR A 68 -0.47 11.95 1.18
CA TYR A 68 -0.50 12.42 2.57
C TYR A 68 0.34 13.68 2.76
N ALA A 69 1.61 13.66 2.32
CA ALA A 69 2.47 14.85 2.35
C ALA A 69 1.86 16.05 1.62
N ARG A 70 1.25 15.83 0.45
CA ARG A 70 0.61 16.90 -0.34
C ARG A 70 -0.69 17.44 0.27
N THR A 71 -1.47 16.61 0.97
CA THR A 71 -2.70 17.06 1.65
C THR A 71 -2.45 17.82 2.93
N ILE A 72 -1.29 17.65 3.57
CA ILE A 72 -0.87 18.46 4.73
C ILE A 72 -0.24 19.79 4.30
N GLN A 73 0.58 19.80 3.25
CA GLN A 73 1.19 21.05 2.75
C GLN A 73 0.19 22.07 2.19
N ASN A 74 -1.03 21.63 1.86
CA ASN A 74 -2.10 22.47 1.30
C ASN A 74 -3.22 22.79 2.33
N ARG A 75 -2.98 22.60 3.64
CA ARG A 75 -3.86 23.07 4.71
C ARG A 75 -3.23 24.24 5.46
#